data_AF-A0A4Q6C2U3-F1
#
_entry.id   AF-A0A4Q6C2U3-F1
#
_cell.length_a   1.000
_cell.length_b   1.000
_cell.length_c   1.000
_cell.angle_alpha   90.00
_cell.angle_beta   90.00
_cell.angle_gamma   90.00
#
_symmetry.space_group_name_H-M   'P 1'
#
loop_
_entity.id
_entity.type
_entity.pdbx_description
1 polymer ?
#
loop_
_entity_poly.entity_id
_entity_poly.type
_entity_poly.pdbx_seq_one_letter_code
_entity_poly.pdbx_strand_id
1 'polypeptide(L)'
;MTRTITTLAGLGLWLLLAGGVHAADPAPPEPAPPVGTYRIGVDDIVQVSVWRNPELGITVPVRPDGMISVPLIGDVEAGGHTPAEVGKTIQEKLSAYVRDPQVAVILTELRSHEFLSR
;
A
#
# COMPACT_ATOMS: atom_id res chain seq x y z
N MET A 1 68.06 57.94 -27.64
CA MET A 1 66.90 58.76 -28.08
C MET A 1 65.72 57.77 -28.15
N THR A 2 64.78 57.62 -27.22
CA THR A 2 64.31 58.43 -26.09
C THR A 2 63.32 57.54 -25.29
N ARG A 3 63.42 57.56 -23.95
CA ARG A 3 62.39 57.21 -22.92
C ARG A 3 62.13 55.77 -22.47
N THR A 4 62.62 55.54 -21.25
CA THR A 4 62.09 54.74 -20.13
C THR A 4 60.62 55.04 -19.79
N ILE A 5 59.93 54.07 -19.15
CA ILE A 5 59.12 54.22 -17.91
C ILE A 5 58.85 52.82 -17.33
N THR A 6 59.07 52.69 -16.02
CA THR A 6 58.90 51.54 -15.13
C THR A 6 57.85 51.90 -14.07
N THR A 7 56.93 50.99 -13.71
CA THR A 7 56.39 50.62 -12.35
C THR A 7 55.06 49.87 -12.49
N LEU A 8 54.89 48.61 -12.06
CA LEU A 8 54.75 47.98 -10.73
C LEU A 8 53.31 47.96 -10.15
N ALA A 9 52.76 46.73 -10.05
CA ALA A 9 51.86 46.15 -9.04
C ALA A 9 50.48 46.78 -8.73
N GLY A 10 49.45 45.92 -8.75
CA GLY A 10 48.12 46.22 -8.19
C GLY A 10 47.15 45.04 -8.29
N LEU A 11 47.20 44.15 -7.30
CA LEU A 11 46.21 43.10 -7.01
C LEU A 11 44.83 43.74 -6.74
N GLY A 12 43.73 43.19 -7.25
CA GLY A 12 42.40 43.74 -6.95
C GLY A 12 41.22 43.04 -7.60
N LEU A 13 40.95 41.82 -7.16
CA LEU A 13 39.65 41.13 -7.21
C LEU A 13 38.48 42.10 -6.98
N TRP A 14 37.46 42.16 -7.85
CA TRP A 14 36.07 42.37 -7.43
C TRP A 14 35.06 41.76 -8.42
N LEU A 15 34.22 40.92 -7.81
CA LEU A 15 33.19 40.03 -8.30
C LEU A 15 31.97 40.83 -8.80
N LEU A 16 31.34 40.42 -9.91
CA LEU A 16 29.90 40.63 -10.11
C LEU A 16 29.32 39.41 -10.85
N LEU A 17 28.78 38.51 -10.04
CA LEU A 17 28.09 37.28 -10.40
C LEU A 17 26.83 37.58 -11.23
N ALA A 18 26.85 37.24 -12.52
CA ALA A 18 25.63 36.98 -13.28
C ALA A 18 25.16 35.55 -12.99
N GLY A 19 24.74 35.31 -11.74
CA GLY A 19 24.17 34.03 -11.31
C GLY A 19 22.65 34.06 -11.46
N GLY A 20 22.15 33.86 -12.68
CA GLY A 20 20.74 33.54 -12.88
C GLY A 20 20.46 32.18 -12.24
N VAL A 21 19.82 32.17 -11.08
CA VAL A 21 19.23 30.97 -10.50
C VAL A 21 18.06 30.61 -11.43
N HIS A 22 18.34 29.74 -12.40
CA HIS A 22 17.29 29.00 -13.05
C HIS A 22 16.87 27.96 -12.02
N ALA A 23 15.83 28.28 -11.25
CA ALA A 23 15.14 27.30 -10.45
C ALA A 23 14.70 26.20 -11.44
N ALA A 24 15.39 25.07 -11.42
CA ALA A 24 14.96 23.90 -12.15
C ALA A 24 13.54 23.59 -11.66
N ASP A 25 12.57 23.58 -12.57
CA ASP A 25 11.22 23.11 -12.27
C ASP A 25 11.35 21.76 -11.55
N PRO A 26 10.65 21.54 -10.42
CA PRO A 26 10.67 20.25 -9.78
C PRO A 26 10.19 19.21 -10.81
N ALA A 27 11.04 18.21 -11.06
CA ALA A 27 10.68 17.11 -11.94
C ALA A 27 9.32 16.53 -11.52
N PRO A 28 8.45 16.14 -12.47
CA PRO A 28 7.19 15.49 -12.14
C PRO A 28 7.45 14.33 -11.17
N PRO A 29 6.62 14.17 -10.12
CA PRO A 29 6.82 13.08 -9.17
C PRO A 29 6.90 11.77 -9.96
N GLU A 30 7.99 11.02 -9.71
CA GLU A 30 8.18 9.70 -10.29
C GLU A 30 6.92 8.88 -9.97
N PRO A 31 6.32 8.19 -10.95
CA PRO A 31 5.12 7.39 -10.69
C PRO A 31 5.43 6.42 -9.57
N ALA A 32 4.65 6.49 -8.49
CA ALA A 32 4.78 5.57 -7.38
C ALA A 32 4.76 4.13 -7.91
N PRO A 33 5.59 3.23 -7.35
CA PRO A 33 5.59 1.83 -7.75
C PRO A 33 4.15 1.30 -7.65
N PRO A 34 3.72 0.43 -8.59
CA PRO A 34 2.37 -0.10 -8.56
C PRO A 34 2.09 -0.69 -7.18
N VAL A 35 1.04 -0.20 -6.52
CA VAL A 35 0.55 -0.77 -5.27
C VAL A 35 0.22 -2.24 -5.53
N GLY A 36 1.00 -3.13 -4.94
CA GLY A 36 0.79 -4.56 -5.05
C GLY A 36 -0.61 -4.93 -4.55
N THR A 37 -1.21 -5.96 -5.15
CA THR A 37 -2.48 -6.49 -4.66
C THR A 37 -2.30 -7.00 -3.24
N TYR A 38 -3.05 -6.39 -2.32
CA TYR A 38 -3.02 -6.78 -0.92
C TYR A 38 -3.49 -8.23 -0.75
N ARG A 39 -2.75 -8.99 0.05
CA ARG A 39 -3.08 -10.35 0.45
C ARG A 39 -3.26 -10.39 1.95
N ILE A 40 -4.33 -11.04 2.39
CA ILE A 40 -4.64 -11.22 3.81
C ILE A 40 -3.50 -12.01 4.45
N GLY A 41 -2.98 -11.50 5.56
CA GLY A 41 -2.00 -12.16 6.38
C GLY A 41 -2.61 -12.70 7.68
N VAL A 42 -1.79 -13.43 8.41
CA VAL A 42 -2.12 -13.91 9.75
C VAL A 42 -2.30 -12.73 10.70
N ASP A 43 -3.23 -12.85 11.64
CA ASP A 43 -3.63 -11.84 12.63
C ASP A 43 -4.44 -10.65 12.08
N ASP A 44 -4.63 -10.54 10.76
CA ASP A 44 -5.54 -9.53 10.20
C ASP A 44 -6.98 -9.78 10.68
N ILE A 45 -7.72 -8.70 10.91
CA ILE A 45 -9.13 -8.80 11.29
C ILE A 45 -9.98 -8.65 10.04
N VAL A 46 -10.77 -9.69 9.76
CA VAL A 46 -11.62 -9.79 8.59
C VAL A 46 -13.09 -9.85 9.03
N GLN A 47 -13.90 -9.01 8.40
CA GLN A 47 -15.35 -9.05 8.49
C GLN A 47 -15.93 -9.73 7.24
N VAL A 48 -16.70 -10.79 7.45
CA VAL A 48 -17.50 -11.46 6.43
C VAL A 48 -18.94 -10.98 6.57
N SER A 49 -19.50 -10.44 5.50
CA SER A 49 -20.89 -9.99 5.44
C SER A 49 -21.64 -10.77 4.37
N VAL A 50 -22.81 -11.31 4.73
CA VAL A 50 -23.67 -12.06 3.81
C VAL A 50 -25.00 -11.32 3.66
N TRP A 51 -25.31 -10.91 2.43
CA TRP A 51 -26.52 -10.14 2.14
C TRP A 51 -27.78 -10.93 2.48
N ARG A 52 -28.76 -10.28 3.12
CA ARG A 52 -30.01 -10.88 3.63
C ARG A 52 -29.84 -12.02 4.65
N ASN A 53 -28.61 -12.30 5.09
CA ASN A 53 -28.28 -13.31 6.09
C ASN A 53 -27.24 -12.78 7.11
N PRO A 54 -27.55 -11.70 7.84
CA PRO A 54 -26.62 -11.10 8.81
C PRO A 54 -26.19 -12.08 9.92
N GLU A 55 -26.99 -13.10 10.22
CA GLU A 55 -26.67 -14.18 11.16
C GLU A 55 -25.49 -15.06 10.74
N LEU A 56 -25.13 -15.04 9.45
CA LEU A 56 -23.94 -15.71 8.92
C LEU A 56 -22.72 -14.78 8.89
N GLY A 57 -22.92 -13.49 9.18
CA GLY A 57 -21.86 -12.50 9.24
C GLY A 57 -21.02 -12.65 10.50
N ILE A 58 -19.70 -12.51 10.36
CA ILE A 58 -18.73 -12.63 11.45
C ILE A 58 -17.62 -11.60 11.29
N THR A 59 -17.00 -11.24 12.41
CA THR A 59 -15.75 -10.47 12.43
C THR A 59 -14.75 -11.24 13.26
N VAL A 60 -13.69 -11.77 12.63
CA VAL A 60 -12.73 -12.68 13.27
C VAL A 60 -11.30 -12.38 12.81
N PRO A 61 -10.30 -12.63 13.68
CA PRO A 61 -8.91 -12.65 13.26
C PRO A 61 -8.61 -13.84 12.36
N VAL A 62 -7.67 -13.68 11.43
CA VAL A 62 -7.07 -14.77 10.67
C VAL A 62 -6.15 -15.57 11.60
N ARG A 63 -6.46 -16.85 11.76
CA ARG A 63 -5.72 -17.75 12.66
C ARG A 63 -4.26 -17.94 12.19
N PRO A 64 -3.36 -18.45 13.07
CA PRO A 64 -1.96 -18.73 12.71
C PRO A 64 -1.76 -19.72 11.56
N ASP A 65 -2.75 -20.56 11.27
CA ASP A 65 -2.76 -21.48 10.13
C ASP A 65 -3.29 -20.83 8.83
N GLY A 66 -3.63 -19.54 8.85
CA GLY A 66 -4.18 -18.80 7.70
C GLY A 66 -5.69 -18.99 7.51
N MET A 67 -6.38 -19.64 8.44
CA MET A 67 -7.81 -19.96 8.28
C MET A 67 -8.72 -18.96 9.02
N ILE A 68 -9.96 -18.85 8.55
CA ILE A 68 -11.08 -18.22 9.27
C ILE A 68 -12.23 -19.22 9.39
N SER A 69 -12.93 -19.20 10.53
CA SER A 69 -14.06 -20.11 10.77
C SER A 69 -15.37 -19.41 10.46
N VAL A 70 -16.10 -19.89 9.44
CA VAL A 70 -17.35 -19.30 8.95
C VAL A 70 -18.54 -20.20 9.28
N PRO A 71 -19.69 -19.66 9.74
CA PRO A 71 -20.89 -20.46 10.02
C PRO A 71 -21.31 -21.33 8.83
N LEU A 72 -21.81 -22.54 9.13
CA LEU A 72 -22.28 -23.57 8.18
C LEU A 72 -21.21 -24.24 7.30
N ILE A 73 -20.15 -23.52 6.93
CA ILE A 73 -19.12 -24.03 6.00
C ILE A 73 -17.79 -24.36 6.67
N GLY A 74 -17.64 -24.02 7.96
CA GLY A 74 -16.45 -24.31 8.74
C GLY A 74 -15.25 -23.47 8.31
N ASP A 75 -14.08 -24.10 8.27
CA ASP A 75 -12.82 -23.41 8.03
C ASP A 75 -12.63 -23.06 6.53
N VAL A 76 -12.21 -21.83 6.27
CA VAL A 76 -11.91 -21.27 4.96
C VAL A 76 -10.52 -20.65 4.98
N GLU A 77 -9.72 -20.96 3.97
CA GLU A 77 -8.37 -20.39 3.80
C GLU A 77 -8.48 -18.92 3.40
N ALA A 78 -7.90 -18.04 4.21
CA ALA A 78 -7.88 -16.60 3.99
C ALA A 78 -6.45 -16.06 3.80
N GLY A 79 -5.49 -16.62 4.55
CA GLY A 79 -4.08 -16.26 4.46
C GLY A 79 -3.54 -16.42 3.04
N GLY A 80 -2.78 -15.43 2.56
CA GLY A 80 -2.23 -15.41 1.21
C GLY A 80 -3.24 -15.10 0.11
N HIS A 81 -4.54 -15.02 0.40
CA HIS A 81 -5.58 -14.70 -0.56
C HIS A 81 -6.00 -13.23 -0.50
N THR A 82 -6.57 -12.75 -1.60
CA THR A 82 -7.23 -11.45 -1.64
C THR A 82 -8.64 -11.55 -1.02
N PRO A 83 -9.21 -10.45 -0.52
CA PRO A 83 -10.57 -10.46 0.04
C PRO A 83 -11.61 -10.95 -0.98
N ALA A 84 -11.42 -10.61 -2.26
CA ALA A 84 -12.30 -11.05 -3.34
C ALA A 84 -12.24 -12.56 -3.57
N GLU A 85 -11.04 -13.16 -3.51
CA GLU A 85 -10.87 -14.62 -3.64
C GLU A 85 -11.52 -15.37 -2.46
N VAL A 86 -11.33 -14.87 -1.23
CA VAL A 86 -11.95 -15.43 -0.04
C VAL A 86 -13.47 -15.32 -0.13
N GLY A 87 -14.00 -14.15 -0.52
CA GLY A 87 -15.44 -13.93 -0.67
C GLY A 87 -16.07 -14.88 -1.69
N LYS A 88 -15.41 -15.10 -2.82
CA LYS A 88 -15.85 -16.07 -3.83
C LYS A 88 -15.88 -17.49 -3.26
N THR A 89 -14.85 -17.89 -2.52
CA THR A 89 -14.75 -19.22 -1.91
C THR A 89 -15.88 -19.44 -0.88
N ILE A 90 -16.16 -18.44 -0.05
CA ILE A 90 -17.26 -18.48 0.93
C ILE A 90 -18.60 -18.56 0.22
N GLN A 91 -18.82 -17.76 -0.83
CA GLN A 91 -20.04 -17.77 -1.62
C GLN A 91 -20.30 -19.15 -2.26
N GLU A 92 -19.28 -19.77 -2.84
CA GLU A 92 -19.38 -21.10 -3.43
C GLU A 92 -19.77 -22.16 -2.40
N LYS A 93 -19.11 -22.17 -1.23
CA LYS A 93 -19.43 -23.11 -0.15
C LYS A 93 -20.81 -22.87 0.48
N LEU A 94 -21.22 -21.60 0.67
CA LEU A 94 -22.53 -21.25 1.24
C LEU A 94 -23.69 -21.56 0.30
N SER A 95 -23.44 -21.71 -1.01
CA SER A 95 -24.49 -22.03 -1.99
C SER A 95 -25.17 -23.38 -1.74
N ALA A 96 -24.57 -24.27 -0.93
CA ALA A 96 -25.18 -25.51 -0.48
C ALA A 96 -26.27 -25.30 0.60
N TYR A 97 -26.27 -24.15 1.28
CA TYR A 97 -27.14 -23.86 2.43
C TYR A 97 -28.04 -22.64 2.21
N VAL A 98 -27.59 -21.67 1.42
CA VAL A 98 -28.28 -20.41 1.14
C VAL A 98 -28.45 -20.27 -0.38
N ARG A 99 -29.63 -19.84 -0.83
CA ARG A 99 -29.90 -19.62 -2.24
C ARG A 99 -29.36 -18.24 -2.67
N ASP A 100 -28.45 -18.24 -3.64
CA ASP A 100 -27.82 -17.02 -4.18
C ASP A 100 -27.18 -16.15 -3.06
N PRO A 101 -26.20 -16.69 -2.32
CA PRO A 101 -25.53 -15.92 -1.27
C PRO A 101 -24.66 -14.85 -1.92
N GLN A 102 -24.83 -13.59 -1.51
CA GLN A 102 -23.95 -12.49 -1.90
C GLN A 102 -23.03 -12.19 -0.71
N VAL A 103 -21.74 -12.40 -0.89
CA VAL A 103 -20.75 -12.33 0.18
C VAL A 103 -19.76 -11.20 -0.08
N ALA A 104 -19.53 -10.37 0.94
CA ALA A 104 -18.48 -9.37 0.95
C ALA A 104 -17.50 -9.67 2.08
N VAL A 105 -16.20 -9.59 1.76
CA VAL A 105 -15.11 -9.74 2.73
C VAL A 105 -14.40 -8.41 2.84
N ILE A 106 -14.33 -7.89 4.05
CA ILE A 106 -13.84 -6.55 4.36
C ILE A 106 -12.71 -6.69 5.38
N LEU A 107 -11.57 -6.03 5.14
CA LEU A 107 -10.54 -5.94 6.17
C LEU A 107 -10.88 -4.78 7.11
N THR A 108 -11.02 -5.10 8.38
CA THR A 108 -11.26 -4.11 9.42
C THR A 108 -9.96 -3.65 10.07
N GLU A 109 -8.96 -4.53 10.19
CA GLU A 109 -7.63 -4.19 10.71
C GLU A 109 -6.52 -4.91 9.93
N LEU A 110 -5.45 -4.18 9.61
CA LEU A 110 -4.29 -4.62 8.83
C LEU A 110 -3.10 -4.82 9.77
N ARG A 111 -3.06 -5.93 10.50
CA ARG A 111 -2.01 -6.19 11.50
C ARG A 111 -0.78 -6.87 10.90
N SER A 112 -0.98 -7.70 9.88
CA SER A 112 0.10 -8.46 9.22
C SER A 112 1.07 -7.57 8.45
N HIS A 113 0.56 -6.56 7.75
CA HIS A 113 1.36 -5.65 6.92
C HIS A 113 2.07 -4.57 7.74
N GLU A 114 1.55 -4.21 8.91
CA GLU A 114 2.28 -3.34 9.84
C GLU A 114 3.55 -4.03 10.32
N PHE A 115 3.53 -5.35 10.54
CA PHE A 115 4.71 -6.12 10.93
C PHE A 115 5.78 -6.19 9.83
N LEU A 116 5.39 -6.36 8.56
CA LEU A 116 6.33 -6.50 7.44
C LEU A 116 6.99 -5.18 7.01
N SER A 117 6.41 -4.03 7.38
CA SER A 117 6.90 -2.70 6.98
C SER A 117 7.81 -2.02 8.03
N ARG A 118 8.09 -2.67 9.16
CA ARG A 118 8.96 -2.16 10.24
C ARG A 118 10.38 -2.73 10.18
#